data_AF-A0A371ND71-F1
#
_entry.id   AF-A0A371ND71-F1
#
_cell.length_a   1.000
_cell.length_b   1.000
_cell.length_c   1.000
_cell.angle_alpha   90.00
_cell.angle_beta   90.00
_cell.angle_gamma   90.00
#
_symmetry.space_group_name_H-M   'P 1'
#
loop_
_entity.id
_entity.type
_entity.pdbx_description
1 polymer ?
#
loop_
_entity_poly.entity_id
_entity_poly.type
_entity_poly.pdbx_seq_one_letter_code
_entity_poly.pdbx_strand_id
1 'polypeptide(L)' 'MIERLKYSIKISFMLAVLGSAVLFIWGMIGRLEISWDVLNSALEGFVAFGIFGFILGFLIYDLES' A
#
# COMPACT_ATOMS: atom_id res chain seq x y z
N MET A 1 15.02 12.37 12.67
CA MET A 1 15.05 11.86 11.26
C MET A 1 14.89 10.34 11.18
N ILE A 2 15.69 9.54 11.91
CA ILE A 2 15.57 8.07 11.90
C ILE A 2 14.20 7.58 12.40
N GLU A 3 13.67 8.17 13.47
CA GLU A 3 12.35 7.82 14.01
C GLU A 3 11.21 8.12 13.03
N ARG A 4 11.26 9.29 12.39
CA ARG A 4 10.34 9.67 11.31
C ARG A 4 10.35 8.66 10.16
N LEU A 5 11.54 8.23 9.73
CA LEU A 5 11.67 7.23 8.66
C LEU A 5 11.02 5.89 9.09
N LYS A 6 11.29 5.43 10.32
CA LYS A 6 10.69 4.20 10.87
C LYS A 6 9.17 4.31 10.94
N TYR A 7 8.63 5.45 11.39
CA TYR A 7 7.19 5.70 11.43
C TYR A 7 6.58 5.64 10.02
N SER A 8 7.19 6.33 9.06
CA SER A 8 6.73 6.40 7.67
C SER A 8 6.75 5.05 6.97
N ILE A 9 7.78 4.23 7.22
CA ILE A 9 7.87 2.86 6.69
C ILE A 9 6.75 1.98 7.25
N LYS A 10 6.40 2.10 8.53
CA LYS A 10 5.30 1.32 9.12
C LYS A 10 3.97 1.65 8.43
N ILE A 11 3.66 2.94 8.28
CA ILE A 11 2.44 3.39 7.60
C ILE A 11 2.44 2.96 6.13
N SER A 12 3.58 3.11 5.44
CA SER A 12 3.79 2.64 4.06
C SER A 12 3.45 1.16 3.90
N PHE A 13 4.01 0.28 4.74
CA PHE A 13 3.73 -1.15 4.67
C PHE A 13 2.26 -1.49 4.94
N MET A 14 1.64 -0.85 5.94
CA MET A 14 0.22 -1.06 6.22
C MET A 14 -0.64 -0.69 5.02
N LEU A 15 -0.39 0.46 4.41
CA LEU A 15 -1.14 0.92 3.25
C LEU A 15 -0.85 0.10 1.99
N ALA A 16 0.40 -0.31 1.78
CA ALA A 16 0.77 -1.19 0.67
C ALA A 16 0.01 -2.53 0.73
N VAL A 17 -0.04 -3.18 1.89
CA VAL A 17 -0.75 -4.44 2.06
C VAL A 17 -2.25 -4.25 1.86
N LEU A 18 -2.84 -3.19 2.43
CA LEU A 18 -4.26 -2.88 2.26
C LEU A 18 -4.60 -2.57 0.79
N GLY A 19 -3.83 -1.72 0.13
CA GLY A 19 -4.02 -1.37 -1.28
C GLY A 19 -3.89 -2.58 -2.20
N SER A 20 -2.89 -3.43 -1.95
CA SER A 20 -2.72 -4.69 -2.66
C SER A 20 -3.91 -5.63 -2.49
N ALA A 21 -4.41 -5.79 -1.26
CA ALA A 21 -5.58 -6.62 -0.98
C ALA A 21 -6.85 -6.09 -1.67
N VAL A 22 -7.08 -4.77 -1.64
CA VAL A 22 -8.23 -4.16 -2.32
C VAL A 22 -8.16 -4.39 -3.82
N LEU A 23 -7.03 -4.12 -4.46
CA LEU A 23 -6.89 -4.29 -5.92
C LEU A 23 -6.82 -5.75 -6.36
N PHE A 24 -6.36 -6.65 -5.49
CA PHE A 24 -6.48 -8.08 -5.69
C PHE A 24 -7.94 -8.53 -5.71
N ILE A 25 -8.72 -8.17 -4.67
CA ILE A 25 -10.16 -8.50 -4.58
C ILE A 25 -10.90 -7.91 -5.78
N TRP A 26 -10.62 -6.65 -6.12
CA TRP A 26 -11.19 -6.00 -7.29
C TRP A 26 -10.87 -6.76 -8.59
N GLY A 27 -9.61 -7.15 -8.79
CA GLY A 27 -9.20 -7.93 -9.96
C GLY A 27 -9.87 -9.30 -10.05
N MET A 28 -10.22 -9.90 -8.91
CA MET A 28 -10.92 -11.18 -8.83
C MET A 28 -12.42 -11.09 -9.12
N ILE A 29 -13.03 -9.89 -9.16
CA ILE A 29 -14.47 -9.74 -9.43
C ILE A 29 -14.79 -10.28 -10.83
N GLY A 30 -15.64 -11.31 -10.89
CA GLY A 30 -16.04 -11.95 -12.14
C GLY A 30 -15.00 -12.91 -12.73
N ARG A 31 -13.91 -13.22 -12.02
CA ARG A 31 -12.89 -14.21 -12.40
C ARG A 31 -12.90 -15.38 -11.41
N LEU A 32 -12.83 -16.62 -11.93
CA LEU A 32 -12.73 -17.83 -11.11
C LEU A 32 -11.27 -18.25 -10.86
N GLU A 33 -10.33 -17.72 -11.63
CA GLU A 33 -8.91 -18.08 -11.59
C GLU A 33 -8.02 -16.84 -11.42
N ILE A 34 -6.89 -17.02 -10.72
CA ILE A 34 -5.89 -15.97 -10.52
C ILE A 34 -5.05 -15.84 -11.80
N SER A 35 -5.45 -14.90 -12.66
CA SER A 35 -4.70 -14.54 -13.86
C SER A 35 -3.56 -13.55 -13.56
N TRP A 36 -2.62 -13.42 -14.50
CA TRP A 36 -1.53 -12.43 -14.43
C TRP A 36 -2.01 -10.99 -14.23
N ASP A 37 -3.14 -10.60 -14.82
CA ASP A 37 -3.68 -9.24 -14.62
C ASP A 37 -4.08 -8.98 -13.17
N VAL A 38 -4.57 -9.99 -12.45
CA VAL A 38 -4.96 -9.88 -11.04
C VAL A 38 -3.73 -9.67 -10.18
N LEU A 39 -2.66 -10.40 -10.47
CA LEU A 39 -1.38 -10.25 -9.77
C LEU A 39 -0.75 -8.88 -10.06
N ASN A 40 -0.80 -8.42 -11.30
CA ASN A 40 -0.32 -7.08 -11.68
C ASN A 40 -1.14 -5.99 -10.99
N SER A 41 -2.46 -6.09 -10.98
CA SER A 41 -3.36 -5.16 -10.24
C SER A 41 -3.03 -5.12 -8.75
N ALA A 42 -2.81 -6.28 -8.12
CA ALA A 42 -2.42 -6.35 -6.72
C ALA A 42 -1.03 -5.73 -6.46
N LEU A 43 -0.09 -5.90 -7.38
CA LEU A 43 1.26 -5.32 -7.30
C LEU A 43 1.22 -3.78 -7.47
N GLU A 44 0.43 -3.29 -8.42
CA GLU A 44 0.17 -1.85 -8.60
C GLU A 44 -0.40 -1.24 -7.32
N GLY A 45 -1.35 -1.93 -6.68
CA GLY A 45 -1.91 -1.52 -5.39
C GLY A 45 -0.87 -1.48 -4.29
N PHE A 46 -0.01 -2.49 -4.22
CA PHE A 46 1.08 -2.53 -3.24
C PHE A 46 2.02 -1.32 -3.39
N VAL A 47 2.48 -1.06 -4.61
CA VAL A 47 3.45 0.01 -4.89
C VAL A 47 2.81 1.39 -4.70
N ALA A 48 1.65 1.64 -5.29
CA ALA A 48 0.99 2.94 -5.23
C ALA A 48 0.64 3.32 -3.79
N PHE A 49 -0.05 2.44 -3.06
CA PHE A 49 -0.42 2.72 -1.67
C PHE A 49 0.79 2.71 -0.73
N GLY A 50 1.83 1.93 -1.03
CA GLY A 50 3.09 2.00 -0.29
C GLY A 50 3.77 3.36 -0.40
N ILE A 51 3.83 3.94 -1.61
CA ILE A 51 4.40 5.27 -1.83
C ILE A 51 3.54 6.34 -1.13
N PHE A 52 2.22 6.31 -1.33
CA PHE A 52 1.33 7.26 -0.68
C PHE A 52 1.39 7.16 0.84
N GLY A 53 1.43 5.94 1.39
CA GLY A 53 1.54 5.72 2.82
C GLY A 53 2.86 6.17 3.41
N PHE A 54 3.97 6.05 2.67
CA PHE A 54 5.25 6.58 3.10
C PHE A 54 5.20 8.11 3.22
N ILE A 55 4.68 8.79 2.19
CA ILE A 55 4.53 10.26 2.18
C ILE A 55 3.61 10.69 3.32
N LEU A 56 2.46 10.02 3.48
CA LEU A 56 1.50 10.31 4.53
C LEU A 56 2.12 10.14 5.92
N GLY A 57 2.84 9.04 6.16
CA GLY A 57 3.51 8.80 7.43
C GLY A 57 4.57 9.86 7.74
N PHE A 58 5.23 10.40 6.72
CA PHE A 58 6.20 11.49 6.89
C PHE A 58 5.51 12.78 7.37
N LEU A 59 4.35 13.10 6.78
CA LEU A 59 3.53 14.27 7.13
C LEU A 59 2.85 14.12 8.51
N ILE A 60 2.31 12.94 8.82
CA ILE A 60 1.66 12.68 10.11
C ILE A 60 2.65 12.82 11.26
N TYR A 61 3.88 12.30 11.10
CA TYR A 61 4.90 12.45 12.13
C TYR A 61 5.20 13.92 12.45
N ASP A 62 5.18 14.81 11.46
CA ASP A 62 5.34 16.27 11.66
C ASP A 62 4.16 16.90 12.42
N LEU A 63 2.99 16.27 12.43
CA LEU A 63 1.81 16.75 13.16
C LEU A 63 1.72 16.17 14.58
N GLU A 64 2.24 14.96 14.80
CA GLU A 64 2.19 14.24 16.08
C GLU A 64 3.37 14.55 17.01
N SER A 65 4.47 15.11 16.51
CA SER A 65 5.73 15.35 17.24
C SER A 65 6.00 16.83 17.49
#